data_AF-A0A9D8XH30-F1
#
_entry.id   AF-A0A9D8XH30-F1
#
_cell.length_a   1.000
_cell.length_b   1.000
_cell.length_c   1.000
_cell.angle_alpha   90.00
_cell.angle_beta   90.00
_cell.angle_gamma   90.00
#
_symmetry.space_group_name_H-M   'P 1'
#
loop_
_entity.id
_entity.type
_entity.pdbx_description
1 polymer ?
#
loop_
_entity_poly.entity_id
_entity_poly.type
_entity_poly.pdbx_seq_one_letter_code
_entity_poly.pdbx_strand_id
1 'polypeptide(L)'
;MRVNSILNRVIVLVAALLVGVASLSAQLLPERGLVREGNEQFRRHNYYTSLNRYNEALEHAPGSYEAQYNRANAYMHLMFQNPQDSTLTRENSNRYFESIINNEYITPKQRAEVLRNIGESLFLQQEYESALNAFRESLKLNADDQETKRNYVLTKRIVDQKRHAEQQQQQNNQNNQDQQQQQDNQNNQNNQDQQNNENNSEGNDNKDNQQNQPNNDQQQPNDQNQEGDNPEQEQQPQDESNEGDDEREAEQPKPESLTGEQERMLDAIQAEENKTQDKLKEGKRGVVIHGKKNW
;
A
#
# COMPACT_ATOMS: atom_id res chain seq x y z
N MET A 1 -27.42 -64.65 34.64
CA MET A 1 -27.25 -64.47 33.18
C MET A 1 -28.14 -63.38 32.56
N ARG A 2 -29.38 -63.13 33.03
CA ARG A 2 -30.28 -62.13 32.39
C ARG A 2 -29.86 -60.66 32.57
N VAL A 3 -29.20 -60.29 33.68
CA VAL A 3 -28.78 -58.90 33.96
C VAL A 3 -27.64 -58.44 33.05
N ASN A 4 -26.64 -59.28 32.80
CA ASN A 4 -25.52 -58.96 31.91
C ASN A 4 -25.98 -58.77 30.45
N SER A 5 -27.04 -59.49 30.03
CA SER A 5 -27.65 -59.33 28.71
C SER A 5 -28.34 -57.97 28.55
N ILE A 6 -29.03 -57.50 29.59
CA ILE A 6 -29.69 -56.18 29.58
C ILE A 6 -28.65 -55.06 29.60
N LEU A 7 -27.60 -55.19 30.42
CA LEU A 7 -26.54 -54.19 30.50
C LEU A 7 -25.77 -54.05 29.18
N ASN A 8 -25.43 -55.17 28.53
CA ASN A 8 -24.77 -55.14 27.22
C ASN A 8 -25.66 -54.52 26.13
N ARG A 9 -26.98 -54.76 26.16
CA ARG A 9 -27.92 -54.12 25.21
C ARG A 9 -28.01 -52.61 25.42
N VAL A 10 -28.02 -52.14 26.66
CA VAL A 10 -28.02 -50.70 26.97
C VAL A 10 -26.72 -50.05 26.50
N ILE A 11 -25.57 -50.68 26.74
CA ILE A 11 -24.26 -50.16 26.30
C ILE A 11 -24.20 -50.06 24.76
N VAL A 12 -24.66 -51.09 24.04
CA VAL A 12 -24.71 -51.07 22.57
C VAL A 12 -25.65 -49.99 22.05
N LEU A 13 -26.82 -49.79 22.67
CA LEU A 13 -27.75 -48.74 22.28
C LEU A 13 -27.19 -47.33 22.55
N VAL A 14 -26.53 -47.11 23.69
CA VAL A 14 -25.89 -45.82 24.01
C VAL A 14 -24.71 -45.55 23.06
N ALA A 15 -23.89 -46.55 22.77
CA ALA A 15 -22.79 -46.42 21.81
C ALA A 15 -23.29 -46.13 20.38
N ALA A 16 -24.36 -46.81 19.93
CA ALA A 16 -24.98 -46.55 18.62
C ALA A 16 -25.57 -45.13 18.54
N LEU A 17 -26.15 -44.63 19.64
CA LEU A 17 -26.70 -43.28 19.71
C LEU A 17 -25.59 -42.22 19.66
N LEU A 18 -24.47 -42.44 20.35
CA LEU A 18 -23.29 -41.56 20.29
C LEU A 18 -22.64 -41.53 18.89
N VAL A 19 -22.55 -42.67 18.20
CA VAL A 19 -22.02 -42.75 16.82
C VAL A 19 -22.98 -42.09 15.81
N GLY A 20 -24.30 -42.22 16.03
CA GLY A 20 -25.31 -41.54 15.22
C GLY A 20 -25.25 -40.01 15.32
N VAL A 21 -25.04 -39.47 16.53
CA VAL A 21 -24.89 -38.02 16.77
C VAL A 21 -23.62 -37.47 16.11
N ALA A 22 -22.50 -38.22 16.14
CA ALA A 22 -21.25 -37.82 15.48
C ALA A 22 -21.34 -37.79 13.94
N SER A 23 -22.11 -38.71 13.36
CA SER A 23 -22.33 -38.77 11.91
C SER A 23 -23.24 -37.64 11.41
N LEU A 24 -24.21 -37.22 12.23
CA LEU A 24 -25.05 -36.05 11.99
C LEU A 24 -24.25 -34.74 11.99
N SER A 25 -23.26 -34.57 12.88
CA SER A 25 -22.50 -33.32 13.01
C SER A 25 -21.70 -32.90 11.75
N ALA A 26 -21.27 -33.84 10.89
CA ALA A 26 -20.60 -33.51 9.64
C ALA A 26 -21.58 -33.07 8.53
N GLN A 27 -22.84 -33.49 8.60
CA GLN A 27 -23.93 -33.02 7.73
C GLN A 27 -24.61 -31.75 8.27
N LEU A 28 -24.41 -31.40 9.55
CA LEU A 28 -25.08 -30.28 10.23
C LEU A 28 -24.39 -28.91 10.08
N LEU A 29 -23.19 -28.84 9.51
CA LEU A 29 -22.39 -27.60 9.42
C LEU A 29 -22.03 -27.27 7.96
N PRO A 30 -23.04 -26.91 7.12
CA PRO A 30 -22.83 -26.60 5.71
C PRO A 30 -21.87 -25.41 5.51
N GLU A 31 -21.77 -24.48 6.47
CA GLU A 31 -20.90 -23.31 6.40
C GLU A 31 -19.42 -23.69 6.27
N ARG A 32 -18.97 -24.79 6.91
CA ARG A 32 -17.56 -25.20 6.87
C ARG A 32 -17.14 -25.67 5.49
N GLY A 33 -18.03 -26.39 4.81
CA GLY A 33 -17.83 -26.81 3.43
C GLY A 33 -17.70 -25.60 2.51
N LEU A 34 -18.64 -24.66 2.63
CA LEU A 34 -18.68 -23.42 1.86
C LEU A 34 -17.45 -22.53 2.11
N VAL A 35 -17.01 -22.40 3.36
CA VAL A 35 -15.77 -21.67 3.70
C VAL A 35 -14.55 -22.35 3.08
N ARG A 36 -14.45 -23.68 3.12
CA ARG A 36 -13.34 -24.40 2.49
C ARG A 36 -13.30 -24.21 0.98
N GLU A 37 -14.46 -24.27 0.32
CA GLU A 37 -14.60 -23.98 -1.11
C GLU A 37 -14.24 -22.51 -1.41
N GLY A 38 -14.72 -21.57 -0.61
CA GLY A 38 -14.36 -20.16 -0.71
C GLY A 38 -12.85 -19.94 -0.60
N ASN A 39 -12.19 -20.62 0.34
CA ASN A 39 -10.74 -20.55 0.55
C ASN A 39 -9.98 -21.14 -0.65
N GLU A 40 -10.49 -22.20 -1.27
CA GLU A 40 -9.92 -22.76 -2.50
C GLU A 40 -10.00 -21.78 -3.67
N GLN A 41 -11.17 -21.15 -3.86
CA GLN A 41 -11.34 -20.13 -4.90
C GLN A 41 -10.48 -18.89 -4.62
N PHE A 42 -10.34 -18.50 -3.36
CA PHE A 42 -9.47 -17.39 -2.95
C PHE A 42 -8.02 -17.65 -3.35
N ARG A 43 -7.49 -18.85 -3.06
CA ARG A 43 -6.12 -19.25 -3.44
C ARG A 43 -5.91 -19.26 -4.96
N ARG A 44 -6.98 -19.45 -5.74
CA ARG A 44 -6.97 -19.37 -7.20
C ARG A 44 -7.21 -17.95 -7.72
N HIS A 45 -7.24 -16.94 -6.86
CA HIS A 45 -7.55 -15.54 -7.20
C HIS A 45 -8.96 -15.33 -7.79
N ASN A 46 -9.85 -16.31 -7.66
CA ASN A 46 -11.25 -16.23 -8.09
C ASN A 46 -12.08 -15.53 -7.01
N TYR A 47 -11.80 -14.25 -6.76
CA TYR A 47 -12.33 -13.56 -5.59
C TYR A 47 -13.85 -13.34 -5.65
N TYR A 48 -14.47 -13.23 -6.83
CA TYR A 48 -15.93 -13.16 -6.96
C TYR A 48 -16.59 -14.46 -6.48
N THR A 49 -16.08 -15.61 -6.93
CA THR A 49 -16.59 -16.93 -6.51
C THR A 49 -16.33 -17.16 -5.03
N SER A 50 -15.15 -16.75 -4.53
CA SER A 50 -14.80 -16.81 -3.11
C SER A 50 -15.76 -16.00 -2.25
N LEU A 51 -16.03 -14.74 -2.64
CA LEU A 51 -16.98 -13.85 -1.97
C LEU A 51 -18.38 -14.46 -1.90
N ASN A 52 -18.87 -15.04 -3.00
CA ASN A 52 -20.18 -15.70 -3.04
C ASN A 52 -20.24 -16.89 -2.07
N ARG A 53 -19.20 -17.73 -2.04
CA ARG A 53 -19.15 -18.88 -1.12
C ARG A 53 -19.12 -18.45 0.34
N TYR A 54 -18.41 -17.38 0.69
CA TYR A 54 -18.46 -16.86 2.05
C TYR A 54 -19.81 -16.23 2.39
N ASN A 55 -20.48 -15.59 1.42
CA ASN A 55 -21.84 -15.09 1.63
C ASN A 55 -22.82 -16.24 1.90
N GLU A 56 -22.80 -17.30 1.09
CA GLU A 56 -23.59 -18.52 1.32
C GLU A 56 -23.29 -19.14 2.70
N ALA A 57 -22.00 -19.19 3.10
CA ALA A 57 -21.63 -19.67 4.43
C ALA A 57 -22.26 -18.83 5.56
N LEU A 58 -22.35 -17.51 5.36
CA LEU A 58 -22.95 -16.58 6.32
C LEU A 58 -24.47 -16.61 6.33
N GLU A 59 -25.13 -17.10 5.27
CA GLU A 59 -26.57 -17.40 5.31
C GLU A 59 -26.88 -18.55 6.28
N HIS A 60 -25.99 -19.55 6.35
CA HIS A 60 -26.12 -20.67 7.28
C HIS A 60 -25.61 -20.33 8.69
N ALA A 61 -24.51 -19.59 8.80
CA ALA A 61 -23.87 -19.25 10.06
C ALA A 61 -23.48 -17.75 10.11
N PRO A 62 -24.45 -16.84 10.37
CA PRO A 62 -24.20 -15.39 10.32
C PRO A 62 -23.10 -14.90 11.27
N GLY A 63 -22.86 -15.62 12.38
CA GLY A 63 -21.82 -15.33 13.37
C GLY A 63 -20.47 -16.01 13.12
N SER A 64 -20.29 -16.69 11.98
CA SER A 64 -19.02 -17.37 11.66
C SER A 64 -17.90 -16.35 11.45
N TYR A 65 -16.99 -16.24 12.41
CA TYR A 65 -15.83 -15.37 12.32
C TYR A 65 -15.02 -15.64 11.04
N GLU A 66 -14.73 -16.91 10.74
CA GLU A 66 -13.91 -17.29 9.59
C GLU A 66 -14.57 -16.85 8.26
N ALA A 67 -15.88 -17.06 8.12
CA ALA A 67 -16.60 -16.63 6.92
C ALA A 67 -16.67 -15.11 6.80
N GLN A 68 -16.89 -14.38 7.90
CA GLN A 68 -16.89 -12.91 7.91
C GLN A 68 -15.51 -12.36 7.55
N TYR A 69 -14.45 -12.89 8.17
CA TYR A 69 -13.06 -12.51 7.93
C TYR A 69 -12.66 -12.76 6.48
N ASN A 70 -12.91 -13.96 5.96
CA ASN A 70 -12.54 -14.30 4.58
C ASN A 70 -13.37 -13.52 3.55
N ARG A 71 -14.65 -13.22 3.85
CA ARG A 71 -15.48 -12.32 3.04
C ARG A 71 -14.87 -10.94 2.91
N ALA A 72 -14.47 -10.33 4.03
CA ALA A 72 -13.89 -8.99 4.04
C ALA A 72 -12.62 -8.95 3.16
N ASN A 73 -11.79 -9.99 3.25
CA ASN A 73 -10.57 -10.12 2.45
C ASN A 73 -10.90 -10.28 0.97
N ALA A 74 -11.80 -11.19 0.60
CA ALA A 74 -12.20 -11.38 -0.79
C ALA A 74 -12.77 -10.10 -1.40
N TYR A 75 -13.60 -9.38 -0.65
CA TYR A 75 -14.14 -8.09 -1.09
C TYR A 75 -13.05 -7.04 -1.29
N MET A 76 -12.08 -6.94 -0.37
CA MET A 76 -10.93 -6.04 -0.49
C MET A 76 -10.15 -6.35 -1.77
N HIS A 77 -9.77 -7.61 -2.01
CA HIS A 77 -9.04 -7.99 -3.22
C HIS A 77 -9.82 -7.71 -4.50
N LEU A 78 -11.14 -7.98 -4.51
CA LEU A 78 -12.00 -7.63 -5.64
C LEU A 78 -12.00 -6.15 -5.94
N MET A 79 -12.14 -5.31 -4.91
CA MET A 79 -12.14 -3.86 -5.05
C MET A 79 -10.85 -3.35 -5.68
N PHE A 80 -9.70 -3.89 -5.28
CA PHE A 80 -8.41 -3.50 -5.85
C PHE A 80 -8.18 -4.01 -7.26
N GLN A 81 -8.66 -5.22 -7.58
CA GLN A 81 -8.57 -5.75 -8.94
C GLN A 81 -9.52 -5.07 -9.92
N ASN A 82 -10.64 -4.54 -9.43
CA ASN A 82 -11.70 -3.95 -10.26
C ASN A 82 -11.97 -2.50 -9.83
N PRO A 83 -11.00 -1.59 -9.93
CA PRO A 83 -11.14 -0.21 -9.44
C PRO A 83 -12.21 0.61 -10.19
N GLN A 84 -12.68 0.12 -11.34
CA GLN A 84 -13.74 0.74 -12.14
C GLN A 84 -15.15 0.27 -11.74
N ASP A 85 -15.26 -0.80 -10.94
CA ASP A 85 -16.54 -1.29 -10.45
C ASP A 85 -17.02 -0.41 -9.30
N SER A 86 -17.95 0.50 -9.59
CA SER A 86 -18.50 1.44 -8.60
C SER A 86 -19.29 0.77 -7.48
N THR A 87 -19.61 -0.52 -7.60
CA THR A 87 -20.26 -1.30 -6.52
C THR A 87 -19.25 -1.77 -5.47
N LEU A 88 -17.96 -1.81 -5.82
CA LEU A 88 -16.86 -2.19 -4.95
C LEU A 88 -16.24 -0.95 -4.31
N THR A 89 -16.77 -0.55 -3.16
CA THR A 89 -16.37 0.70 -2.51
C THR A 89 -15.50 0.45 -1.28
N ARG A 90 -14.57 1.37 -1.04
CA ARG A 90 -13.78 1.42 0.20
C ARG A 90 -14.68 1.37 1.43
N GLU A 91 -15.78 2.11 1.41
CA GLU A 91 -16.73 2.16 2.52
C GLU A 91 -17.30 0.78 2.85
N ASN A 92 -17.70 0.00 1.84
CA ASN A 92 -18.20 -1.36 2.06
C ASN A 92 -17.09 -2.30 2.58
N SER A 93 -15.86 -2.18 2.07
CA SER A 93 -14.72 -2.95 2.60
C SER A 93 -14.49 -2.63 4.09
N ASN A 94 -14.46 -1.35 4.43
CA ASN A 94 -14.31 -0.89 5.81
C ASN A 94 -15.45 -1.39 6.69
N ARG A 95 -16.69 -1.31 6.24
CA ARG A 95 -17.86 -1.82 6.98
C ARG A 95 -17.76 -3.32 7.27
N TYR A 96 -17.23 -4.13 6.36
CA TYR A 96 -17.00 -5.55 6.65
C TYR A 96 -15.99 -5.75 7.78
N PHE A 97 -14.83 -5.09 7.73
CA PHE A 97 -13.84 -5.20 8.79
C PHE A 97 -14.33 -4.61 10.12
N GLU A 98 -15.03 -3.47 10.10
CA GLU A 98 -15.63 -2.84 11.26
C GLU A 98 -16.64 -3.76 11.97
N SER A 99 -17.44 -4.50 11.20
CA SER A 99 -18.40 -5.45 11.77
C SER A 99 -17.72 -6.56 12.57
N ILE A 100 -16.50 -6.96 12.17
CA ILE A 100 -15.74 -8.02 12.83
C ILE A 100 -14.98 -7.45 14.02
N ILE A 101 -14.29 -6.32 13.86
CA ILE A 101 -13.47 -5.75 14.93
C ILE A 101 -14.33 -5.28 16.12
N ASN A 102 -15.57 -4.84 15.88
CA ASN A 102 -16.48 -4.43 16.94
C ASN A 102 -17.19 -5.61 17.62
N ASN A 103 -16.97 -6.85 17.16
CA ASN A 103 -17.50 -8.03 17.81
C ASN A 103 -16.73 -8.29 19.12
N GLU A 104 -17.44 -8.29 20.25
CA GLU A 104 -16.84 -8.52 21.58
C GLU A 104 -16.44 -9.99 21.81
N TYR A 105 -16.94 -10.92 21.00
CA TYR A 105 -16.75 -12.36 21.18
C TYR A 105 -15.54 -12.93 20.45
N ILE A 106 -14.82 -12.13 19.64
CA ILE A 106 -13.59 -12.59 18.99
C ILE A 106 -12.41 -12.57 19.97
N THR A 107 -11.53 -13.56 19.85
CA THR A 107 -10.33 -13.65 20.67
C THR A 107 -9.34 -12.51 20.38
N PRO A 108 -8.42 -12.19 21.31
CA PRO A 108 -7.35 -11.22 21.04
C PRO A 108 -6.53 -11.53 19.78
N LYS A 109 -6.29 -12.83 19.51
CA LYS A 109 -5.58 -13.27 18.29
C LYS A 109 -6.38 -12.96 17.03
N GLN A 110 -7.66 -13.31 17.00
CA GLN A 110 -8.56 -13.00 15.88
C GLN A 110 -8.71 -11.48 15.67
N ARG A 111 -8.73 -10.71 16.76
CA ARG A 111 -8.73 -9.24 16.72
C ARG A 111 -7.44 -8.70 16.10
N ALA A 112 -6.29 -9.29 16.44
CA ALA A 112 -5.01 -8.95 15.82
C ALA A 112 -5.01 -9.24 14.31
N GLU A 113 -5.55 -10.38 13.89
CA GLU A 113 -5.67 -10.77 12.47
C GLU A 113 -6.57 -9.81 11.69
N VAL A 114 -7.68 -9.34 12.28
CA VAL A 114 -8.56 -8.32 11.66
C VAL A 114 -7.84 -6.97 11.55
N LEU A 115 -7.14 -6.53 12.60
CA LEU A 115 -6.35 -5.28 12.58
C LEU A 115 -5.24 -5.32 11.54
N ARG A 116 -4.60 -6.48 11.34
CA ARG A 116 -3.62 -6.68 10.27
C ARG A 116 -4.26 -6.41 8.91
N ASN A 117 -5.42 -6.99 8.63
CA ASN A 117 -6.07 -6.82 7.32
C ASN A 117 -6.66 -5.43 7.12
N ILE A 118 -7.13 -4.77 8.19
CA ILE A 118 -7.46 -3.34 8.16
C ILE A 118 -6.21 -2.54 7.77
N GLY A 119 -5.06 -2.83 8.38
CA GLY A 119 -3.80 -2.19 8.03
C GLY A 119 -3.40 -2.43 6.58
N GLU A 120 -3.59 -3.63 6.06
CA GLU A 120 -3.31 -3.99 4.67
C GLU A 120 -4.24 -3.28 3.68
N SER A 121 -5.53 -3.20 4.00
CA SER A 121 -6.51 -2.44 3.22
C SER A 121 -6.14 -0.95 3.18
N LEU A 122 -5.82 -0.35 4.32
CA LEU A 122 -5.37 1.04 4.40
C LEU A 122 -4.04 1.26 3.65
N PHE A 123 -3.14 0.28 3.70
CA PHE A 123 -1.86 0.34 2.99
C PHE A 123 -2.06 0.41 1.49
N LEU A 124 -2.91 -0.45 0.93
CA LEU A 124 -3.24 -0.43 -0.50
C LEU A 124 -3.99 0.85 -0.91
N GLN A 125 -4.73 1.47 0.01
CA GLN A 125 -5.35 2.79 -0.18
C GLN A 125 -4.36 3.96 -0.03
N GLN A 126 -3.07 3.66 0.19
CA GLN A 126 -2.00 4.63 0.43
C GLN A 126 -2.18 5.48 1.69
N GLU A 127 -3.06 5.06 2.61
CA GLU A 127 -3.30 5.66 3.92
C GLU A 127 -2.26 5.16 4.93
N TYR A 128 -0.97 5.37 4.62
CA TYR A 128 0.14 4.71 5.31
C TYR A 128 0.24 5.01 6.81
N GLU A 129 -0.11 6.21 7.26
CA GLU A 129 -0.13 6.54 8.70
C GLU A 129 -1.22 5.75 9.44
N SER A 130 -2.42 5.66 8.86
CA SER A 130 -3.52 4.86 9.39
C SER A 130 -3.17 3.37 9.37
N ALA A 131 -2.59 2.88 8.28
CA ALA A 131 -2.10 1.50 8.15
C ALA A 131 -1.05 1.17 9.22
N LEU A 132 -0.08 2.07 9.43
CA LEU A 132 0.98 1.91 10.44
C LEU A 132 0.39 1.80 11.85
N ASN A 133 -0.65 2.58 12.14
CA ASN A 133 -1.36 2.51 13.41
C ASN A 133 -2.11 1.18 13.57
N ALA A 134 -2.83 0.72 12.54
CA ALA A 134 -3.54 -0.56 12.58
C ALA A 134 -2.58 -1.75 12.79
N PHE A 135 -1.45 -1.79 12.07
CA PHE A 135 -0.41 -2.81 12.29
C PHE A 135 0.19 -2.74 13.70
N ARG A 136 0.38 -1.53 14.25
CA ARG A 136 0.84 -1.37 15.64
C ARG A 136 -0.16 -1.95 16.63
N GLU A 137 -1.45 -1.66 16.49
CA GLU A 137 -2.49 -2.20 17.36
C GLU A 137 -2.60 -3.73 17.23
N SER A 138 -2.43 -4.28 16.02
CA SER A 138 -2.36 -5.72 15.81
C SER A 138 -1.19 -6.35 16.60
N LEU A 139 0.02 -5.79 16.50
CA LEU A 139 1.21 -6.29 17.21
C LEU A 139 1.12 -6.17 18.74
N LYS A 140 0.33 -5.23 19.27
CA LYS A 140 0.05 -5.18 20.72
C LYS A 140 -0.73 -6.39 21.20
N LEU A 141 -1.62 -6.94 20.36
CA LEU A 141 -2.43 -8.10 20.67
C LEU A 141 -1.73 -9.42 20.33
N ASN A 142 -0.90 -9.42 19.29
CA ASN A 142 -0.12 -10.57 18.86
C ASN A 142 1.30 -10.15 18.44
N ALA A 143 2.20 -10.08 19.42
CA ALA A 143 3.58 -9.64 19.19
C ALA A 143 4.43 -10.64 18.40
N ASP A 144 3.99 -11.88 18.18
CA ASP A 144 4.76 -12.91 17.48
C ASP A 144 4.43 -13.01 15.98
N ASP A 145 3.41 -12.28 15.52
CA ASP A 145 2.97 -12.24 14.14
C ASP A 145 4.06 -11.65 13.22
N GLN A 146 4.76 -12.54 12.50
CA GLN A 146 5.83 -12.16 11.58
C GLN A 146 5.32 -11.44 10.34
N GLU A 147 4.10 -11.74 9.89
CA GLU A 147 3.49 -11.09 8.74
C GLU A 147 3.17 -9.64 9.08
N THR A 148 2.51 -9.40 10.22
CA THR A 148 2.24 -8.04 10.70
C THR A 148 3.54 -7.26 10.95
N LYS A 149 4.58 -7.88 11.51
CA LYS A 149 5.89 -7.22 11.69
C LYS A 149 6.48 -6.73 10.38
N ARG A 150 6.46 -7.57 9.33
CA ARG A 150 6.96 -7.19 8.00
C ARG A 150 6.18 -6.01 7.44
N ASN A 151 4.85 -6.09 7.46
CA ASN A 151 3.97 -5.02 6.99
C ASN A 151 4.17 -3.71 7.77
N TYR A 152 4.32 -3.80 9.10
CA TYR A 152 4.61 -2.66 9.97
C TYR A 152 5.93 -1.99 9.59
N VAL A 153 7.02 -2.75 9.44
CA VAL A 153 8.35 -2.22 9.10
C VAL A 153 8.33 -1.55 7.73
N LEU A 154 7.70 -2.18 6.74
CA LEU A 154 7.51 -1.63 5.40
C LEU A 154 6.78 -0.30 5.46
N THR A 155 5.62 -0.28 6.11
CA THR A 155 4.76 0.90 6.19
C THR A 155 5.46 2.03 6.96
N LYS A 156 6.20 1.69 8.03
CA LYS A 156 6.98 2.65 8.79
C LYS A 156 8.04 3.32 7.92
N ARG A 157 8.74 2.54 7.07
CA ARG A 157 9.74 3.09 6.14
C ARG A 157 9.12 4.11 5.19
N ILE A 158 7.96 3.78 4.61
CA ILE A 158 7.23 4.70 3.72
C ILE A 158 6.85 5.99 4.44
N VAL A 159 6.28 5.87 5.64
CA VAL A 159 5.86 7.01 6.46
C VAL A 159 7.06 7.92 6.80
N ASP A 160 8.16 7.33 7.26
CA ASP A 160 9.36 8.09 7.62
C ASP A 160 9.95 8.78 6.38
N GLN A 161 9.97 8.11 5.23
CA GLN A 161 10.44 8.70 3.98
C GLN A 161 9.58 9.89 3.53
N LYS A 162 8.24 9.76 3.55
CA LYS A 162 7.33 10.87 3.23
C LYS A 162 7.60 12.08 4.13
N ARG A 163 7.74 11.84 5.44
CA ARG A 163 8.04 12.89 6.41
C ARG A 163 9.40 13.55 6.15
N HIS A 164 10.42 12.78 5.79
CA HIS A 164 11.74 13.32 5.43
C HIS A 164 11.69 14.16 4.15
N ALA A 165 10.97 13.72 3.12
CA ALA A 165 10.80 14.49 1.88
C ALA A 165 10.09 15.82 2.13
N GLU A 166 9.04 15.84 2.94
CA GLU A 166 8.32 17.04 3.34
C GLU A 166 9.22 18.02 4.12
N GLN A 167 10.04 17.51 5.05
CA GLN A 167 11.00 18.33 5.80
C GLN A 167 12.07 18.95 4.88
N GLN A 168 12.58 18.20 3.90
CA GLN A 168 13.56 18.71 2.95
C GLN A 168 12.96 19.78 2.02
N GLN A 169 11.71 19.63 1.57
CA GLN A 169 11.03 20.69 0.81
C GLN A 169 10.85 21.95 1.66
N GLN A 170 10.49 21.82 2.94
CA GLN A 170 10.37 22.97 3.83
C GLN A 170 11.71 23.69 4.04
N GLN A 171 12.81 22.95 4.23
CA GLN A 171 14.15 23.54 4.35
C GLN A 171 14.62 24.22 3.05
N ASN A 172 14.34 23.63 1.89
CA ASN A 172 14.68 24.28 0.61
C ASN A 172 13.87 25.55 0.37
N ASN A 173 12.58 25.57 0.75
CA ASN A 173 11.75 26.76 0.65
C ASN A 173 12.22 27.88 1.61
N GLN A 174 12.65 27.53 2.83
CA GLN A 174 13.23 28.49 3.77
C GLN A 174 14.55 29.08 3.24
N ASN A 175 15.46 28.24 2.73
CA ASN A 175 16.72 28.72 2.13
C ASN A 175 16.49 29.62 0.91
N ASN A 176 15.47 29.34 0.08
CA ASN A 176 15.12 30.20 -1.05
C ASN A 176 14.57 31.56 -0.60
N GLN A 177 13.76 31.59 0.48
CA GLN A 177 13.28 32.86 1.05
C GLN A 177 14.42 33.69 1.67
N ASP A 178 15.37 33.05 2.35
CA ASP A 178 16.53 33.72 2.93
C ASP A 178 17.46 34.28 1.84
N GLN A 179 17.65 33.58 0.70
CA GLN A 179 18.39 34.11 -0.45
C GLN A 179 17.68 35.29 -1.12
N GLN A 180 16.34 35.25 -1.25
CA GLN A 180 15.58 36.39 -1.77
C GLN A 180 15.67 37.61 -0.86
N GLN A 181 15.58 37.43 0.47
CA GLN A 181 15.76 38.54 1.41
C GLN A 181 17.17 39.12 1.39
N GLN A 182 18.20 38.29 1.20
CA GLN A 182 19.58 38.79 1.05
C GLN A 182 19.78 39.58 -0.25
N GLN A 183 19.17 39.16 -1.37
CA GLN A 183 19.22 39.93 -2.62
C GLN A 183 18.49 41.28 -2.50
N ASP A 184 17.32 41.31 -1.87
CA ASP A 184 16.58 42.57 -1.66
C ASP A 184 17.33 43.53 -0.72
N ASN A 185 18.00 43.02 0.33
CA ASN A 185 18.82 43.86 1.20
C ASN A 185 20.08 44.41 0.51
N GLN A 186 20.71 43.64 -0.38
CA GLN A 186 21.86 44.13 -1.17
C GLN A 186 21.44 45.20 -2.19
N ASN A 187 20.26 45.07 -2.82
CA ASN A 187 19.74 46.12 -3.69
C ASN A 187 19.38 47.41 -2.93
N ASN A 188 18.89 47.31 -1.69
CA ASN A 188 18.60 48.48 -0.87
C ASN A 188 19.85 49.20 -0.34
N GLN A 189 20.94 48.47 -0.06
CA GLN A 189 22.22 49.11 0.31
C GLN A 189 22.88 49.83 -0.88
N ASN A 190 22.81 49.27 -2.09
CA ASN A 190 23.34 49.94 -3.27
C ASN A 190 22.57 51.23 -3.64
N ASN A 191 21.28 51.32 -3.29
CA ASN A 191 20.49 52.54 -3.50
C ASN A 191 20.74 53.65 -2.45
N GLN A 192 21.27 53.32 -1.27
CA GLN A 192 21.64 54.33 -0.27
C GLN A 192 23.03 54.94 -0.50
N ASP A 193 23.96 54.19 -1.10
CA ASP A 193 25.29 54.72 -1.43
C ASP A 193 25.29 55.62 -2.67
N GLN A 194 24.24 55.59 -3.51
CA GLN A 194 24.07 56.55 -4.62
C GLN A 194 23.43 57.89 -4.22
N GLN A 195 22.80 57.99 -3.05
CA GLN A 195 22.18 59.25 -2.60
C GLN A 195 23.08 60.17 -1.78
N ASN A 196 24.32 59.76 -1.50
CA ASN A 196 25.24 60.54 -0.65
C ASN A 196 26.39 61.22 -1.41
N ASN A 197 26.29 61.36 -2.75
CA ASN A 197 27.35 61.97 -3.56
C ASN A 197 26.89 63.12 -4.48
N GLU A 198 25.72 63.74 -4.23
CA GLU A 198 25.25 64.91 -4.97
C GLU A 198 25.41 66.21 -4.17
N ASN A 199 26.66 66.58 -3.88
CA ASN A 199 27.00 67.97 -3.55
C ASN A 199 28.47 68.25 -3.89
N ASN A 200 28.78 68.37 -5.19
CA ASN A 200 29.60 69.48 -5.68
C ASN A 200 29.70 69.54 -7.20
N SER A 201 29.59 70.78 -7.69
CA SER A 201 30.18 71.34 -8.90
C SER A 201 29.48 71.15 -10.26
N GLU A 202 28.93 72.29 -10.68
CA GLU A 202 28.53 72.71 -12.01
C GLU A 202 29.59 72.42 -13.11
N GLY A 203 29.14 72.09 -14.32
CA GLY A 203 29.97 72.25 -15.53
C GLY A 203 29.66 71.36 -16.74
N ASN A 204 28.64 71.75 -17.50
CA ASN A 204 28.53 71.65 -18.97
C ASN A 204 28.37 70.31 -19.75
N ASP A 205 27.23 70.27 -20.46
CA ASP A 205 26.99 69.87 -21.86
C ASP A 205 27.07 68.40 -22.35
N ASN A 206 25.87 67.91 -22.70
CA ASN A 206 25.51 67.15 -23.91
C ASN A 206 26.03 65.70 -24.13
N LYS A 207 25.15 64.69 -23.95
CA LYS A 207 24.40 63.98 -25.03
C LYS A 207 23.84 62.61 -24.61
N ASP A 208 22.70 62.29 -25.23
CA ASP A 208 22.14 60.97 -25.57
C ASP A 208 21.47 60.10 -24.49
N ASN A 209 20.20 60.43 -24.27
CA ASN A 209 18.99 59.61 -24.47
C ASN A 209 19.10 58.05 -24.56
N GLN A 210 18.45 57.42 -23.59
CA GLN A 210 17.53 56.26 -23.70
C GLN A 210 17.89 55.08 -24.62
N GLN A 211 18.25 53.95 -24.02
CA GLN A 211 17.68 52.64 -24.41
C GLN A 211 17.79 51.64 -23.25
N ASN A 212 16.64 51.28 -22.68
CA ASN A 212 16.42 49.95 -22.11
C ASN A 212 14.90 49.68 -22.14
N GLN A 213 14.47 48.98 -23.19
CA GLN A 213 13.19 48.27 -23.20
C GLN A 213 13.48 46.75 -23.27
N PRO A 214 12.54 45.94 -22.77
CA PRO A 214 12.75 44.55 -22.35
C PRO A 214 12.53 43.57 -23.51
N ASN A 215 13.13 42.38 -23.41
CA ASN A 215 12.61 41.17 -24.07
C ASN A 215 13.17 39.95 -23.32
N ASN A 216 12.36 39.16 -22.61
CA ASN A 216 11.29 38.26 -23.03
C ASN A 216 11.82 36.86 -23.35
N ASP A 217 11.15 35.89 -22.72
CA ASP A 217 11.39 34.46 -22.73
C ASP A 217 11.62 33.87 -24.12
N GLN A 218 12.62 32.98 -24.21
CA GLN A 218 12.68 31.98 -25.27
C GLN A 218 12.81 30.57 -24.68
N GLN A 219 11.65 29.92 -24.64
CA GLN A 219 11.54 28.46 -24.81
C GLN A 219 12.24 28.02 -26.09
N GLN A 220 12.86 26.85 -26.05
CA GLN A 220 13.36 26.11 -27.20
C GLN A 220 13.39 24.61 -26.86
N PRO A 221 13.35 23.71 -27.86
CA PRO A 221 12.13 23.00 -28.19
C PRO A 221 12.24 21.48 -28.01
N ASN A 222 11.07 20.85 -28.13
CA ASN A 222 10.86 19.43 -28.37
C ASN A 222 11.52 19.03 -29.71
N ASP A 223 12.24 17.90 -29.75
CA ASP A 223 12.59 17.23 -31.01
C ASP A 223 12.27 15.74 -30.92
N GLN A 224 11.63 15.28 -31.98
CA GLN A 224 10.97 13.99 -32.14
C GLN A 224 11.81 13.08 -33.05
N ASN A 225 11.58 11.77 -32.89
CA ASN A 225 11.78 10.67 -33.84
C ASN A 225 13.15 9.98 -33.91
N GLN A 226 13.15 8.69 -33.54
CA GLN A 226 13.24 7.62 -34.53
C GLN A 226 12.59 6.32 -34.01
N GLU A 227 11.65 5.82 -34.82
CA GLU A 227 11.05 4.48 -34.79
C GLU A 227 12.10 3.40 -35.13
N GLY A 228 11.85 2.16 -34.73
CA GLY A 228 12.47 0.99 -35.34
C GLY A 228 12.55 -0.26 -34.45
N ASP A 229 11.59 -1.16 -34.65
CA ASP A 229 11.69 -2.63 -34.53
C ASP A 229 11.87 -3.26 -33.13
N ASN A 230 10.85 -4.02 -32.68
CA ASN A 230 10.73 -5.48 -32.91
C ASN A 230 9.70 -6.09 -31.90
N PRO A 231 9.21 -7.33 -32.08
CA PRO A 231 7.95 -7.65 -32.74
C PRO A 231 6.88 -8.21 -31.78
N GLU A 232 5.66 -8.28 -32.31
CA GLU A 232 4.54 -9.07 -31.80
C GLU A 232 4.95 -10.51 -31.42
N GLN A 233 4.58 -10.92 -30.21
CA GLN A 233 4.26 -12.31 -29.93
C GLN A 233 2.77 -12.43 -29.68
N GLU A 234 2.07 -12.84 -30.74
CA GLU A 234 0.82 -13.58 -30.65
C GLU A 234 1.02 -14.79 -29.73
N GLN A 235 0.13 -14.96 -28.74
CA GLN A 235 -0.16 -16.28 -28.20
C GLN A 235 -1.66 -16.52 -28.40
N GLN A 236 -1.95 -17.32 -29.43
CA GLN A 236 -3.22 -18.02 -29.56
C GLN A 236 -3.37 -19.10 -28.48
N PRO A 237 -4.61 -19.48 -28.15
CA PRO A 237 -4.90 -20.52 -27.16
C PRO A 237 -4.71 -21.92 -27.78
N GLN A 238 -4.04 -22.81 -27.07
CA GLN A 238 -4.09 -24.25 -27.33
C GLN A 238 -4.84 -24.94 -26.19
N ASP A 239 -6.09 -25.31 -26.48
CA ASP A 239 -6.70 -26.52 -25.96
C ASP A 239 -5.90 -27.71 -26.47
N GLU A 240 -5.37 -28.54 -25.58
CA GLU A 240 -5.33 -29.99 -25.81
C GLU A 240 -5.28 -30.74 -24.48
N SER A 241 -6.21 -31.67 -24.37
CA SER A 241 -6.45 -32.59 -23.28
C SER A 241 -5.32 -33.62 -23.21
N ASN A 242 -4.77 -33.89 -22.02
CA ASN A 242 -4.32 -35.24 -21.72
C ASN A 242 -4.29 -35.51 -20.21
N GLU A 243 -5.02 -36.57 -19.84
CA GLU A 243 -5.00 -37.23 -18.55
C GLU A 243 -3.63 -37.89 -18.32
N GLY A 244 -3.11 -37.77 -17.10
CA GLY A 244 -1.86 -38.39 -16.69
C GLY A 244 -1.62 -38.17 -15.20
N ASP A 245 -2.09 -39.10 -14.39
CA ASP A 245 -1.80 -39.20 -12.97
C ASP A 245 -0.28 -39.29 -12.74
N ASP A 246 0.29 -38.28 -12.09
CA ASP A 246 1.60 -38.39 -11.45
C ASP A 246 1.56 -37.61 -10.13
N GLU A 247 1.63 -38.36 -9.03
CA GLU A 247 1.76 -37.89 -7.66
C GLU A 247 3.08 -37.10 -7.50
N ARG A 248 3.04 -35.80 -7.79
CA ARG A 248 4.04 -34.86 -7.29
C ARG A 248 3.54 -34.29 -5.98
N GLU A 249 4.32 -34.52 -4.93
CA GLU A 249 4.22 -33.80 -3.66
C GLU A 249 4.06 -32.30 -3.98
N ALA A 250 2.86 -31.77 -3.74
CA ALA A 250 2.57 -30.38 -3.93
C ALA A 250 3.43 -29.58 -2.94
N GLU A 251 4.53 -29.01 -3.43
CA GLU A 251 5.08 -27.81 -2.83
C GLU A 251 3.92 -26.83 -2.71
N GLN A 252 3.50 -26.54 -1.47
CA GLN A 252 2.49 -25.53 -1.23
C GLN A 252 3.01 -24.24 -1.88
N PRO A 253 2.30 -23.65 -2.86
CA PRO A 253 2.64 -22.31 -3.27
C PRO A 253 2.53 -21.45 -2.01
N LYS A 254 3.64 -20.81 -1.62
CA LYS A 254 3.56 -19.70 -0.66
C LYS A 254 2.41 -18.82 -1.11
N PRO A 255 1.47 -18.43 -0.23
CA PRO A 255 0.43 -17.52 -0.64
C PRO A 255 1.12 -16.28 -1.22
N GLU A 256 0.98 -16.08 -2.53
CA GLU A 256 1.24 -14.82 -3.21
C GLU A 256 0.16 -13.83 -2.75
N SER A 257 0.14 -13.55 -1.45
CA SER A 257 -0.44 -12.31 -0.96
C SER A 257 0.47 -11.16 -1.39
N LEU A 258 0.06 -9.93 -1.12
CA LEU A 258 0.69 -8.66 -1.47
C LEU A 258 2.22 -8.54 -1.35
N THR A 259 2.94 -9.52 -0.78
CA THR A 259 4.39 -9.51 -0.60
C THR A 259 5.18 -9.18 -1.87
N GLY A 260 4.78 -9.72 -3.03
CA GLY A 260 5.49 -9.42 -4.30
C GLY A 260 5.29 -7.98 -4.77
N GLU A 261 4.11 -7.41 -4.54
CA GLU A 261 3.82 -6.01 -4.86
C GLU A 261 4.44 -5.05 -3.83
N GLN A 262 4.44 -5.44 -2.56
CA GLN A 262 5.13 -4.76 -1.47
C GLN A 262 6.65 -4.69 -1.69
N GLU A 263 7.26 -5.76 -2.21
CA GLU A 263 8.68 -5.81 -2.54
C GLU A 263 9.02 -4.89 -3.73
N ARG A 264 8.20 -4.91 -4.78
CA ARG A 264 8.31 -3.91 -5.88
C ARG A 264 8.15 -2.48 -5.37
N MET A 265 7.27 -2.26 -4.40
CA MET A 265 7.09 -0.94 -3.78
C MET A 265 8.34 -0.52 -3.00
N LEU A 266 8.96 -1.43 -2.24
CA LEU A 266 10.24 -1.18 -1.56
C LEU A 266 11.34 -0.75 -2.53
N ASP A 267 11.45 -1.43 -3.67
CA ASP A 267 12.45 -1.10 -4.68
C ASP A 267 12.16 0.27 -5.31
N ALA A 268 10.89 0.56 -5.62
CA ALA A 268 10.48 1.86 -6.14
C ALA A 268 10.79 3.00 -5.16
N ILE A 269 10.50 2.79 -3.86
CA ILE A 269 10.83 3.70 -2.77
C ILE A 269 12.32 3.96 -2.67
N GLN A 270 13.14 2.90 -2.70
CA GLN A 270 14.58 3.00 -2.59
C GLN A 270 15.19 3.71 -3.80
N ALA A 271 14.66 3.46 -5.00
CA ALA A 271 15.06 4.15 -6.22
C ALA A 271 14.75 5.66 -6.15
N GLU A 272 13.58 6.03 -5.61
CA GLU A 272 13.19 7.43 -5.42
C GLU A 272 14.06 8.14 -4.36
N GLU A 273 14.45 7.45 -3.29
CA GLU A 273 15.41 7.96 -2.30
C GLU A 273 16.78 8.23 -2.94
N ASN A 274 17.32 7.26 -3.68
CA ASN A 274 18.61 7.41 -4.35
C ASN A 274 18.59 8.62 -5.30
N LYS A 275 17.52 8.73 -6.11
CA LYS A 275 17.33 9.87 -7.02
C LYS A 275 17.25 11.21 -6.28
N THR A 276 16.60 11.26 -5.13
CA THR A 276 16.50 12.47 -4.30
C THR A 276 17.85 12.84 -3.69
N GLN A 277 18.58 11.85 -3.15
CA GLN A 277 19.94 12.05 -2.61
C GLN A 277 20.92 12.53 -3.68
N ASP A 278 20.84 12.00 -4.89
CA ASP A 278 21.71 12.41 -5.99
C ASP A 278 21.41 13.85 -6.44
N LYS A 279 20.14 14.24 -6.52
CA LYS A 279 19.76 15.66 -6.74
C LYS A 279 20.29 16.59 -5.65
N LEU A 280 20.28 16.17 -4.38
CA LEU A 280 20.86 16.95 -3.28
C LEU A 280 22.39 17.08 -3.40
N LYS A 281 23.08 16.01 -3.82
CA LYS A 281 24.53 16.05 -4.07
C LYS A 281 24.86 16.94 -5.27
N GLU A 282 24.06 16.91 -6.34
CA GLU A 282 24.22 17.80 -7.50
C GLU A 282 23.97 19.26 -7.13
N GLY A 283 22.90 19.55 -6.38
CA GLY A 283 22.62 20.90 -5.86
C GLY A 283 23.74 21.44 -4.95
N LYS A 284 24.37 20.58 -4.14
CA LYS A 284 25.53 20.94 -3.31
C LYS A 284 26.83 21.12 -4.10
N ARG A 285 26.96 20.50 -5.29
CA ARG A 285 28.12 20.68 -6.19
C ARG A 285 28.00 21.91 -7.09
N GLY A 286 26.84 22.56 -7.15
CA GLY A 286 26.56 23.73 -7.99
C GLY A 286 27.08 25.08 -7.49
N VAL A 287 27.68 25.17 -6.29
CA VAL A 287 28.25 26.42 -5.76
C VAL A 287 29.77 26.39 -5.87
N VAL A 288 30.30 26.51 -7.09
CA VAL A 288 31.70 26.89 -7.31
C VAL A 288 31.75 28.41 -7.48
N ILE A 289 31.89 29.13 -6.37
CA ILE A 289 32.22 30.55 -6.39
C ILE A 289 33.65 30.66 -6.91
N HIS A 290 33.81 31.15 -8.15
CA HIS A 290 35.11 31.61 -8.63
C HIS A 290 35.49 32.87 -7.86
N GLY A 291 36.27 32.71 -6.79
CA GLY A 291 36.90 33.83 -6.11
C GLY A 291 37.81 34.56 -7.10
N LYS A 292 37.45 35.80 -7.44
CA LYS A 292 38.34 36.72 -8.17
C LYS A 292 39.64 36.85 -7.37
N LYS A 293 40.74 36.33 -7.91
CA LYS A 293 42.09 36.62 -7.42
C LYS A 293 42.38 38.09 -7.72
N ASN A 294 42.45 38.90 -6.66
CA ASN A 294 43.13 40.19 -6.72
C ASN A 294 44.60 39.94 -6.35
N TRP A 295 45.46 39.96 -7.37
CA TRP A 295 46.84 40.43 -7.34
C TRP A 295 47.22 40.89 -8.74
#